data_AF-A0A975KJ58-F1
#
_entry.id   AF-A0A975KJ58-F1
#
_cell.length_a   1.000
_cell.length_b   1.000
_cell.length_c   1.000
_cell.angle_alpha   90.00
_cell.angle_beta   90.00
_cell.angle_gamma   90.00
#
_symmetry.space_group_name_H-M   'P 1'
#
loop_
_entity.id
_entity.type
_entity.pdbx_description
1 polymer ?
#
loop_
_entity_poly.entity_id
_entity_poly.type
_entity_poly.pdbx_seq_one_letter_code
_entity_poly.pdbx_strand_id
1 'polypeptide(L)'
;MKIQNSYLRQIPVHTFHFKPMSKELLLQLYAGSRIIIDVQHPKQTGLTMRCIETLGAKRKLITTNYYITEYDFYNPDNILVVDRNLPYVPEKFLNEPYRDTPKEIYESYSIKNWLSSIFY
;
A
#
# COMPACT_ATOMS: atom_id res chain seq x y z
N MET A 1 25.98 -1.90 -4.59
CA MET A 1 25.24 -1.97 -3.31
C MET A 1 25.37 -3.39 -2.76
N LYS A 2 25.73 -3.58 -1.48
CA LYS A 2 25.88 -4.90 -0.87
C LYS A 2 24.63 -5.19 -0.03
N ILE A 3 23.91 -6.28 -0.34
CA ILE A 3 22.73 -6.70 0.43
C ILE A 3 23.20 -7.09 1.85
N GLN A 4 22.81 -6.29 2.83
CA GLN A 4 23.27 -6.46 4.22
C GLN A 4 22.66 -7.71 4.86
N ASN A 5 21.37 -7.96 4.65
CA ASN A 5 20.67 -9.14 5.15
C ASN A 5 21.12 -10.40 4.39
N SER A 6 21.70 -11.38 5.09
CA SER A 6 22.22 -12.62 4.51
C SER A 6 21.15 -13.48 3.84
N TYR A 7 19.92 -13.47 4.36
CA TYR A 7 18.79 -14.20 3.78
C TYR A 7 18.48 -13.73 2.36
N LEU A 8 18.50 -12.41 2.15
CA LEU A 8 18.19 -11.80 0.85
C LEU A 8 19.29 -12.02 -0.21
N ARG A 9 20.47 -12.51 0.17
CA ARG A 9 21.56 -12.80 -0.79
C ARG A 9 21.27 -14.00 -1.67
N GLN A 10 20.35 -14.87 -1.25
CA GLN A 10 19.91 -16.03 -2.03
C GLN A 10 18.88 -15.66 -3.11
N ILE A 11 18.28 -14.47 -3.00
CA ILE A 11 17.28 -13.99 -3.97
C ILE A 11 18.00 -13.44 -5.20
N PRO A 12 17.53 -13.75 -6.42
CA PRO A 12 18.13 -13.20 -7.64
C PRO A 12 18.19 -11.67 -7.61
N VAL A 13 19.34 -11.10 -7.95
CA VAL A 13 19.56 -9.64 -7.87
C VAL A 13 18.55 -8.86 -8.74
N HIS A 14 18.11 -9.44 -9.86
CA HIS A 14 17.12 -8.81 -10.76
C HIS A 14 15.72 -8.68 -10.15
N THR A 15 15.43 -9.37 -9.03
CA THR A 15 14.19 -9.19 -8.26
C THR A 15 14.16 -7.83 -7.56
N PHE A 16 15.31 -7.22 -7.32
CA PHE A 16 15.42 -5.94 -6.64
C PHE A 16 15.59 -4.80 -7.63
N HIS A 17 14.81 -3.74 -7.45
CA HIS A 17 14.95 -2.49 -8.18
C HIS A 17 15.52 -1.40 -7.26
N PHE A 18 16.75 -0.95 -7.54
CA PHE A 18 17.46 0.05 -6.71
C PHE A 18 17.56 1.43 -7.34
N LYS A 19 17.19 1.57 -8.62
CA LYS A 19 17.18 2.86 -9.28
C LYS A 19 15.89 3.60 -8.90
N PRO A 20 15.92 4.93 -8.78
CA PRO A 20 14.68 5.70 -8.67
C PRO A 20 13.78 5.40 -9.87
N MET A 21 12.49 5.19 -9.60
CA MET A 21 11.49 4.97 -10.64
C MET A 21 10.89 6.32 -11.07
N SER A 22 10.59 6.46 -12.36
CA SER A 22 9.81 7.59 -12.83
C SER A 22 8.35 7.45 -12.36
N LYS A 23 7.64 8.57 -12.36
CA LYS A 23 6.22 8.58 -12.03
C LYS A 23 5.40 7.72 -12.99
N GLU A 24 5.73 7.75 -14.27
CA GLU A 24 5.03 7.00 -15.32
C GLU A 24 5.18 5.50 -15.11
N LEU A 25 6.41 5.04 -14.82
CA LEU A 25 6.66 3.64 -14.51
C LEU A 25 5.93 3.21 -13.23
N LEU A 26 5.92 4.06 -12.20
CA LEU A 26 5.18 3.77 -10.96
C LEU A 26 3.69 3.59 -11.25
N LEU A 27 3.07 4.50 -12.01
CA LEU A 27 1.65 4.40 -12.39
C LEU A 27 1.36 3.12 -13.19
N GLN A 28 2.25 2.73 -14.10
CA GLN A 28 2.13 1.46 -14.84
C GLN A 28 2.19 0.24 -13.91
N LEU A 29 3.08 0.25 -12.93
CA LEU A 29 3.19 -0.83 -11.94
C LEU A 29 1.92 -0.91 -11.08
N TYR A 30 1.38 0.22 -10.61
CA TYR A 30 0.09 0.23 -9.90
C TYR A 30 -1.04 -0.31 -10.78
N ALA A 31 -1.10 0.12 -12.05
CA ALA A 31 -2.13 -0.34 -12.98
C ALA A 31 -2.05 -1.85 -13.24
N GLY A 32 -0.84 -2.40 -13.38
CA GLY A 32 -0.61 -3.84 -13.60
C GLY A 32 -0.64 -4.71 -12.33
N SER A 33 -0.60 -4.12 -11.15
CA SER A 33 -0.63 -4.85 -9.88
C SER A 33 -2.06 -5.07 -9.39
N ARG A 34 -2.32 -6.20 -8.74
CA ARG A 34 -3.59 -6.45 -8.02
C ARG A 34 -3.51 -6.03 -6.55
N ILE A 35 -2.33 -6.20 -5.95
CA ILE A 35 -2.07 -6.00 -4.53
C ILE A 35 -0.74 -5.26 -4.38
N ILE A 36 -0.71 -4.26 -3.51
CA ILE A 36 0.48 -3.51 -3.14
C ILE A 36 0.89 -3.92 -1.73
N ILE A 37 2.20 -4.07 -1.50
CA ILE A 37 2.75 -4.39 -0.17
C ILE A 37 3.44 -3.13 0.38
N ASP A 38 3.09 -2.75 1.61
CA ASP A 38 3.68 -1.62 2.32
C ASP A 38 4.23 -2.04 3.69
N VAL A 39 5.54 -1.97 3.86
CA VAL A 39 6.19 -2.26 5.14
C VAL A 39 6.77 -0.97 5.67
N GLN A 40 6.03 -0.26 6.52
CA GLN A 40 6.47 1.00 7.12
C GLN A 40 7.59 0.78 8.15
N HIS A 41 8.29 1.85 8.53
CA HIS A 41 9.27 1.75 9.61
C HIS A 41 8.55 1.58 10.97
N PRO A 42 9.01 0.73 11.92
CA PRO A 42 8.30 0.47 13.19
C PRO A 42 7.99 1.72 14.04
N LYS A 43 8.77 2.79 13.89
CA LYS A 43 8.57 4.07 14.59
C LYS A 43 7.61 5.04 13.88
N GLN A 44 7.13 4.70 12.70
CA GLN A 44 6.20 5.54 11.94
C GLN A 44 4.78 5.26 12.43
N THR A 45 4.09 6.31 12.88
CA THR A 45 2.70 6.24 13.36
C THR A 45 1.68 6.67 12.31
N GLY A 46 2.05 7.57 11.39
CA GLY A 46 1.18 7.98 10.28
C GLY A 46 1.17 6.99 9.11
N LEU A 47 0.19 7.12 8.22
CA LEU A 47 0.18 6.39 6.95
C LEU A 47 1.36 6.78 6.05
N THR A 48 1.85 5.82 5.28
CA THR A 48 2.74 6.11 4.16
C THR A 48 1.94 6.68 3.00
N MET A 49 2.59 7.43 2.10
CA MET A 49 1.96 7.84 0.84
C MET A 49 1.45 6.65 0.02
N ARG A 50 2.13 5.51 0.11
CA ARG A 50 1.74 4.27 -0.58
C ARG A 50 0.34 3.81 -0.18
N CYS A 51 -0.08 4.03 1.07
CA CYS A 51 -1.44 3.69 1.50
C CYS A 51 -2.49 4.49 0.70
N ILE A 52 -2.27 5.81 0.58
CA ILE A 52 -3.18 6.72 -0.13
C ILE A 52 -3.13 6.50 -1.64
N GLU A 53 -1.93 6.30 -2.20
CA GLU A 53 -1.75 5.96 -3.63
C GLU A 53 -2.45 4.64 -3.98
N THR A 54 -2.37 3.64 -3.11
CA THR A 54 -3.02 2.34 -3.29
C THR A 54 -4.54 2.45 -3.28
N LEU A 55 -5.10 3.27 -2.37
CA LEU A 55 -6.51 3.63 -2.35
C LEU A 55 -6.92 4.30 -3.68
N GLY A 56 -6.19 5.33 -4.11
CA GLY A 56 -6.44 6.05 -5.37
C GLY A 56 -6.32 5.16 -6.61
N ALA A 57 -5.42 4.17 -6.59
CA ALA A 57 -5.27 3.18 -7.66
C ALA A 57 -6.32 2.05 -7.61
N LYS A 58 -7.19 2.03 -6.59
CA LYS A 58 -8.17 0.97 -6.34
C LYS A 58 -7.51 -0.41 -6.35
N ARG A 59 -6.44 -0.53 -5.58
CA ARG A 59 -5.67 -1.78 -5.40
C ARG A 59 -5.81 -2.26 -3.97
N LYS A 60 -5.70 -3.57 -3.78
CA LYS A 60 -5.61 -4.13 -2.42
C LYS A 60 -4.28 -3.75 -1.79
N LEU A 61 -4.26 -3.63 -0.47
CA LEU A 61 -3.07 -3.31 0.31
C LEU A 61 -2.79 -4.41 1.32
N ILE A 62 -1.55 -4.88 1.37
CA ILE A 62 -1.02 -5.63 2.51
C ILE A 62 -0.06 -4.71 3.23
N THR A 63 -0.27 -4.44 4.51
CA THR A 63 0.57 -3.49 5.25
C THR A 63 0.95 -4.01 6.64
N THR A 64 2.10 -3.58 7.15
CA THR A 64 2.41 -3.75 8.58
C THR A 64 1.91 -2.59 9.43
N ASN A 65 1.23 -1.60 8.84
CA ASN A 65 0.77 -0.39 9.54
C ASN A 65 -0.63 -0.58 10.12
N TYR A 66 -0.69 -0.92 11.40
CA TYR A 66 -1.95 -1.15 12.11
C TYR A 66 -2.85 0.10 12.17
N TYR A 67 -2.26 1.30 12.20
CA TYR A 67 -3.03 2.56 12.28
C TYR A 67 -3.96 2.78 11.09
N ILE A 68 -3.77 2.07 9.98
CA ILE A 68 -4.71 2.13 8.85
C ILE A 68 -6.13 1.71 9.21
N THR A 69 -6.31 0.91 10.25
CA THR A 69 -7.62 0.46 10.74
C THR A 69 -8.45 1.59 11.35
N GLU A 70 -7.83 2.72 11.69
CA GLU A 70 -8.48 3.89 12.29
C GLU A 70 -9.05 4.85 11.23
N TYR A 71 -8.78 4.60 9.94
CA TYR A 71 -9.23 5.45 8.84
C TYR A 71 -10.57 4.96 8.27
N ASP A 72 -11.42 5.90 7.87
CA ASP A 72 -12.77 5.66 7.32
C ASP A 72 -12.80 4.85 6.02
N PHE A 73 -11.70 4.81 5.26
CA PHE A 73 -11.56 3.97 4.07
C PHE A 73 -11.12 2.53 4.38
N TYR A 74 -10.88 2.18 5.65
CA TYR A 74 -10.49 0.83 6.01
C TYR A 74 -11.58 -0.18 5.64
N ASN A 75 -11.19 -1.18 4.85
CA ASN A 75 -12.04 -2.31 4.49
C ASN A 75 -11.19 -3.58 4.52
N PRO A 76 -11.49 -4.58 5.37
CA PRO A 76 -10.71 -5.81 5.46
C PRO A 76 -10.69 -6.65 4.17
N ASP A 77 -11.65 -6.44 3.26
CA ASP A 77 -11.64 -7.08 1.95
C ASP A 77 -10.56 -6.49 1.03
N ASN A 78 -10.17 -5.23 1.26
CA ASN A 78 -9.17 -4.51 0.47
C ASN A 78 -7.83 -4.34 1.18
N ILE A 79 -7.81 -4.30 2.50
CA ILE A 79 -6.65 -3.95 3.31
C ILE A 79 -6.41 -5.04 4.34
N LEU A 80 -5.29 -5.74 4.19
CA LEU A 80 -4.81 -6.74 5.12
C LEU A 80 -3.66 -6.14 5.96
N VAL A 81 -3.86 -6.10 7.28
CA VAL A 81 -2.77 -5.79 8.22
C VAL A 81 -2.08 -7.09 8.60
N VAL A 82 -0.76 -7.15 8.44
CA VAL A 82 0.05 -8.33 8.77
C VAL A 82 1.04 -8.04 9.89
N ASP A 83 1.28 -9.05 10.74
CA ASP A 83 2.37 -9.01 11.70
C ASP A 83 3.71 -9.06 10.96
N ARG A 84 4.65 -8.19 11.33
CA ARG A 84 5.98 -8.11 10.72
C ARG A 84 6.82 -9.37 10.95
N ASN A 85 6.70 -9.94 12.14
CA ASN A 85 7.49 -11.06 12.61
C ASN A 85 6.84 -12.40 12.25
N LEU A 86 5.51 -12.40 12.07
CA LEU A 86 4.75 -13.57 11.64
C LEU A 86 3.72 -13.21 10.56
N PRO A 87 4.17 -12.86 9.34
CA PRO A 87 3.27 -12.45 8.27
C PRO A 87 2.43 -13.63 7.80
N TYR A 88 1.11 -13.42 7.71
CA TYR A 88 0.16 -14.40 7.18
C TYR A 88 -0.78 -13.71 6.20
N VAL A 89 -0.93 -14.28 5.01
CA VAL A 89 -1.81 -13.77 3.96
C VAL A 89 -2.82 -14.86 3.60
N PRO A 90 -4.11 -14.69 3.96
CA PRO A 90 -5.14 -15.66 3.62
C PRO A 90 -5.31 -15.79 2.10
N GLU A 91 -5.43 -17.01 1.60
CA GLU A 91 -5.65 -17.28 0.17
C GLU A 91 -6.90 -16.54 -0.36
N LYS A 92 -7.95 -16.48 0.47
CA LYS A 92 -9.17 -15.72 0.19
C LYS A 92 -8.87 -14.25 -0.16
N PHE A 93 -8.00 -13.59 0.59
CA PHE A 93 -7.66 -12.19 0.33
C PHE A 93 -6.97 -12.01 -1.03
N LEU A 94 -6.12 -12.96 -1.42
CA LEU A 94 -5.42 -12.98 -2.70
C LEU A 94 -6.36 -13.18 -3.90
N ASN A 95 -7.44 -13.95 -3.70
CA ASN A 95 -8.33 -14.37 -4.79
C ASN A 95 -9.55 -13.47 -4.95
N GLU A 96 -10.03 -12.83 -3.87
CA GLU A 96 -11.19 -11.94 -3.96
C GLU A 96 -10.87 -10.63 -4.69
N PRO A 97 -11.84 -10.06 -5.44
CA PRO A 97 -11.68 -8.78 -6.11
C PRO A 97 -11.61 -7.61 -5.11
N TYR A 98 -11.13 -6.46 -5.60
CA TYR A 98 -11.22 -5.19 -4.87
C TYR A 98 -12.70 -4.76 -4.74
N ARG A 99 -13.08 -4.22 -3.59
CA ARG A 99 -14.41 -3.66 -3.34
C ARG A 99 -14.33 -2.13 -3.36
N ASP A 100 -15.13 -1.47 -4.18
CA ASP A 100 -15.07 -0.01 -4.27
C ASP A 100 -15.36 0.66 -2.91
N THR A 101 -14.51 1.61 -2.55
CA THR A 101 -14.72 2.49 -1.39
C THR A 101 -15.88 3.44 -1.70
N PRO A 102 -16.77 3.76 -0.72
CA PRO A 102 -17.81 4.75 -0.91
C PRO A 102 -17.26 6.04 -1.52
N LYS A 103 -18.01 6.60 -2.48
CA LYS A 103 -17.51 7.69 -3.33
C LYS A 103 -17.08 8.90 -2.51
N GLU A 104 -17.86 9.24 -1.49
CA GLU A 104 -17.65 10.39 -0.62
C GLU A 104 -16.33 10.25 0.16
N ILE A 105 -16.06 9.05 0.68
CA ILE A 105 -14.81 8.72 1.35
C ILE A 105 -13.66 8.74 0.35
N TYR A 106 -13.79 8.03 -0.78
CA TYR A 106 -12.73 7.99 -1.80
C TYR A 106 -12.32 9.39 -2.28
N GLU A 107 -13.31 10.24 -2.54
CA GLU A 107 -13.09 11.60 -3.02
C GLU A 107 -12.47 12.52 -1.96
N SER A 108 -12.71 12.30 -0.66
CA SER A 108 -12.12 13.10 0.42
C SER A 108 -10.60 12.98 0.48
N TYR A 109 -10.04 11.83 0.07
CA TYR A 109 -8.60 11.58 -0.01
C TYR A 109 -7.95 12.09 -1.30
N SER A 110 -8.71 12.71 -2.20
CA SER A 110 -8.12 13.41 -3.34
C SER A 110 -7.45 14.71 -2.87
N ILE A 111 -6.30 15.05 -3.45
CA ILE A 111 -5.59 16.31 -3.15
C ILE A 111 -6.53 17.51 -3.33
N LYS A 112 -7.37 17.49 -4.36
CA LYS A 112 -8.34 18.54 -4.65
C LYS A 112 -9.29 18.77 -3.46
N ASN A 113 -9.96 17.72 -3.00
CA ASN A 113 -10.97 17.87 -1.94
C ASN A 113 -10.34 18.05 -0.56
N TRP A 114 -9.17 17.44 -0.32
CA TRP A 114 -8.39 17.70 0.88
C TRP A 114 -8.02 19.18 0.98
N LEU A 115 -7.53 19.81 -0.09
CA LEU A 115 -7.29 21.26 -0.11
C LEU A 115 -8.57 22.05 0.16
N SER A 116 -9.70 21.66 -0.43
CA SER A 116 -10.99 22.30 -0.17
C SER A 116 -11.40 22.21 1.31
N SER A 117 -11.12 21.11 2.02
CA SER A 117 -11.46 20.97 3.45
C SER A 117 -10.61 21.80 4.41
N ILE A 118 -9.51 22.39 3.95
CA ILE A 118 -8.62 23.21 4.80
C ILE A 118 -8.94 24.69 4.65
N PHE A 119 -9.29 25.13 3.44
CA PHE A 119 -9.46 26.53 3.10
C PHE A 119 -10.92 27.00 3.10
N TYR A 120 -11.88 26.11 3.35
CA TYR A 120 -13.31 26.38 3.49
C TYR A 120 -13.85 25.69 4.75
#